data_AF-A0A9D4NV55-F1
#
_entry.id   AF-A0A9D4NV55-F1
#
_cell.length_a   1.000
_cell.length_b   1.000
_cell.length_c   1.000
_cell.angle_alpha   90.00
_cell.angle_beta   90.00
_cell.angle_gamma   90.00
#
_symmetry.space_group_name_H-M   'P 1'
#
loop_
_entity.id
_entity.type
_entity.pdbx_description
1 polymer ?
#
loop_
_entity_poly.entity_id
_entity_poly.type
_entity_poly.pdbx_seq_one_letter_code
_entity_poly.pdbx_strand_id
1 'polypeptide(L)'
;MDLTMVIWLLAKFGIKDENIEEIFDDYFNISLRYVQRTSYTLDEYHDHRVRFFQRKRFLHTLITTINSWILIIVLLLIITGQLSDYFHYFIIDMGIDHHSIESIIWTIIIALIVAEYKWINIYIHVIRYRCSFIQIRQAIIMAVKNELKLSSRQKLLHFFRIFRIITGFCYYSTTISLAIIYIRLYWFNISEYLHGNRMGFTRLLSTLTMHTIMWRRLYFLFGEILIPMLYLLFTVEYLKIKMKEFIEQINNVQSSTSLISMMNLKNIHEHYVRNFLEICWLHKPYQEYLLFIDLISRIGFILGMIFIHHRHHHHGDKFHFVQMEEQYLTLSNLISILSFIQFIYTQIIIVHIAYFPSKNQFCYRLLYHLSVIQTSLSSTFQSNDENIDNNDEHSKYRTNVRMNLFIQNIIINDYGFYLGRYFLITKYKFIEMLAFNFTLFTMLYKYIRI
;
A
#
# COMPACT_ATOMS: atom_id res chain seq x y z
N MET A 1 -3.55 25.06 0.68
CA MET A 1 -4.11 24.03 1.59
C MET A 1 -5.12 23.23 0.78
N ASP A 2 -4.94 21.90 0.63
CA ASP A 2 -5.86 21.02 -0.15
C ASP A 2 -7.13 20.68 0.66
N LEU A 3 -7.77 21.70 1.23
CA LEU A 3 -9.09 21.56 1.85
C LEU A 3 -10.10 21.01 0.84
N THR A 4 -9.91 21.35 -0.44
CA THR A 4 -10.66 20.84 -1.59
C THR A 4 -10.59 19.33 -1.74
N MET A 5 -9.48 18.68 -1.40
CA MET A 5 -9.38 17.22 -1.50
C MET A 5 -10.10 16.52 -0.34
N VAL A 6 -10.01 17.09 0.87
CA VAL A 6 -10.77 16.61 2.03
C VAL A 6 -12.27 16.80 1.76
N ILE A 7 -12.67 17.98 1.28
CA ILE A 7 -14.05 18.29 0.88
C ILE A 7 -14.49 17.40 -0.31
N TRP A 8 -13.62 17.09 -1.26
CA TRP A 8 -13.93 16.22 -2.39
C TRP A 8 -14.09 14.76 -1.97
N LEU A 9 -13.24 14.25 -1.08
CA LEU A 9 -13.42 12.95 -0.45
C LEU A 9 -14.76 12.92 0.32
N LEU A 10 -15.04 13.95 1.14
CA LEU A 10 -16.31 14.14 1.87
C LEU A 10 -17.54 14.21 0.98
N ALA A 11 -17.46 14.93 -0.14
CA ALA A 11 -18.54 15.04 -1.12
C ALA A 11 -18.81 13.70 -1.83
N LYS A 12 -17.77 12.91 -2.10
CA LYS A 12 -17.90 11.56 -2.69
C LYS A 12 -18.31 10.46 -1.71
N PHE A 13 -18.13 10.67 -0.41
CA PHE A 13 -18.65 9.73 0.60
C PHE A 13 -20.18 9.60 0.57
N GLY A 14 -20.90 10.60 0.03
CA GLY A 14 -22.36 10.64 -0.07
C GLY A 14 -22.99 10.20 -1.40
N ILE A 15 -22.22 9.90 -2.45
CA ILE A 15 -22.78 9.61 -3.79
C ILE A 15 -23.07 8.11 -3.95
N LYS A 16 -24.32 7.80 -4.34
CA LYS A 16 -24.78 6.46 -4.74
C LYS A 16 -24.37 6.18 -6.19
N ASP A 17 -23.97 4.93 -6.41
CA ASP A 17 -23.61 4.28 -7.68
C ASP A 17 -22.28 4.68 -8.32
N GLU A 18 -21.19 4.25 -7.67
CA GLU A 18 -19.85 4.28 -8.28
C GLU A 18 -19.70 3.12 -9.28
N ASN A 19 -19.50 3.45 -10.56
CA ASN A 19 -19.02 2.50 -11.55
C ASN A 19 -17.58 2.07 -11.21
N ILE A 20 -17.23 0.79 -11.38
CA ILE A 20 -15.88 0.27 -11.09
C ILE A 20 -14.82 1.03 -11.89
N GLU A 21 -15.12 1.41 -13.14
CA GLU A 21 -14.22 2.20 -13.99
C GLU A 21 -13.92 3.58 -13.39
N GLU A 22 -14.94 4.28 -12.91
CA GLU A 22 -14.80 5.58 -12.26
C GLU A 22 -13.95 5.47 -10.99
N ILE A 23 -14.18 4.44 -10.17
CA ILE A 23 -13.38 4.19 -8.96
C ILE A 23 -11.90 4.01 -9.33
N PHE A 24 -11.60 3.20 -10.34
CA PHE A 24 -10.22 3.02 -10.78
C PHE A 24 -9.61 4.34 -11.25
N ASP A 25 -10.33 5.13 -12.04
CA ASP A 25 -9.82 6.39 -12.58
C ASP A 25 -9.58 7.44 -11.49
N ASP A 26 -10.55 7.62 -10.59
CA ASP A 26 -10.45 8.55 -9.48
C ASP A 26 -9.26 8.21 -8.58
N TYR A 27 -9.21 6.98 -8.07
CA TYR A 27 -8.20 6.58 -7.10
C TYR A 27 -6.83 6.44 -7.74
N PHE A 28 -6.76 6.11 -9.03
CA PHE A 28 -5.52 6.20 -9.78
C PHE A 28 -5.03 7.66 -9.84
N ASN A 29 -5.88 8.60 -10.26
CA ASN A 29 -5.48 10.01 -10.38
C ASN A 29 -5.06 10.61 -9.03
N ILE A 30 -5.75 10.26 -7.94
CA ILE A 30 -5.34 10.67 -6.59
C ILE A 30 -4.01 10.01 -6.22
N SER A 31 -3.85 8.71 -6.49
CA SER A 31 -2.60 8.00 -6.18
C SER A 31 -1.41 8.61 -6.93
N LEU A 32 -1.57 9.03 -8.19
CA LEU A 32 -0.54 9.73 -8.96
C LEU A 32 -0.11 11.03 -8.27
N ARG A 33 -1.08 11.79 -7.76
CA ARG A 33 -0.81 13.06 -7.06
C ARG A 33 0.10 12.86 -5.84
N TYR A 34 -0.07 11.79 -5.09
CA TYR A 34 0.75 11.52 -3.90
C TYR A 34 2.04 10.77 -4.22
N VAL A 35 1.96 9.71 -5.02
CA VAL A 35 3.10 8.82 -5.32
C VAL A 35 4.08 9.45 -6.28
N GLN A 36 3.60 10.14 -7.31
CA GLN A 36 4.44 10.71 -8.37
C GLN A 36 4.60 12.22 -8.23
N ARG A 37 3.76 12.87 -7.42
CA ARG A 37 3.76 14.34 -7.19
C ARG A 37 3.52 15.13 -8.48
N THR A 38 2.92 14.48 -9.48
CA THR A 38 2.61 15.03 -10.80
C THR A 38 1.23 14.59 -11.22
N SER A 39 0.55 15.45 -11.98
CA SER A 39 -0.70 15.12 -12.66
C SER A 39 -0.48 15.07 -14.17
N TYR A 40 -0.97 14.00 -14.80
CA TYR A 40 -1.02 13.85 -16.26
C TYR A 40 -2.15 12.89 -16.64
N THR A 41 -2.63 12.98 -17.88
CA THR A 41 -3.65 12.06 -18.41
C THR A 41 -2.99 10.84 -19.06
N LEU A 42 -3.76 9.74 -19.23
CA LEU A 42 -3.25 8.56 -19.94
C LEU A 42 -2.83 8.89 -21.38
N ASP A 43 -3.62 9.73 -22.05
CA ASP A 43 -3.35 10.13 -23.43
C ASP A 43 -2.05 10.94 -23.54
N GLU A 44 -1.84 11.88 -22.62
CA GLU A 44 -0.57 12.62 -22.51
C GLU A 44 0.62 11.68 -22.32
N TYR A 45 0.43 10.59 -21.56
CA TYR A 45 1.47 9.59 -21.32
C TYR A 45 1.75 8.73 -22.56
N HIS A 46 0.71 8.24 -23.23
CA HIS A 46 0.85 7.40 -24.41
C HIS A 46 1.47 8.13 -25.60
N ASP A 47 1.04 9.37 -25.82
CA ASP A 47 1.56 10.19 -26.91
C ASP A 47 3.00 10.68 -26.64
N HIS A 48 3.59 10.32 -25.50
CA HIS A 48 4.88 10.86 -25.04
C HIS A 48 4.86 12.39 -24.95
N ARG A 49 3.70 12.95 -24.58
CA ARG A 49 3.41 14.39 -24.55
C ARG A 49 3.31 14.96 -23.13
N VAL A 50 3.63 14.18 -22.10
CA VAL A 50 3.67 14.68 -20.71
C VAL A 50 4.61 15.88 -20.64
N ARG A 51 4.02 17.09 -20.56
CA ARG A 51 4.77 18.35 -20.47
C ARG A 51 5.23 18.55 -19.04
N PHE A 52 6.30 17.85 -18.65
CA PHE A 52 6.88 17.92 -17.30
C PHE A 52 7.22 19.35 -16.87
N PHE A 53 7.59 20.22 -17.80
CA PHE A 53 7.96 21.62 -17.56
C PHE A 53 6.78 22.60 -17.55
N GLN A 54 5.54 22.13 -17.54
CA GLN A 54 4.40 23.03 -17.37
C GLN A 54 4.46 23.64 -15.95
N ARG A 55 4.59 24.99 -15.88
CA ARG A 55 4.97 25.75 -14.68
C ARG A 55 4.26 25.33 -13.39
N LYS A 56 2.96 25.03 -13.44
CA LYS A 56 2.19 24.64 -12.24
C LYS A 56 2.47 23.21 -11.75
N ARG A 57 2.67 22.25 -12.67
CA ARG A 57 2.88 20.83 -12.34
C ARG A 57 4.28 20.63 -11.74
N PHE A 58 5.29 21.17 -12.42
CA PHE A 58 6.68 21.14 -11.96
C PHE A 58 6.88 21.82 -10.61
N LEU A 59 6.23 22.98 -10.40
CA LEU A 59 6.35 23.73 -9.16
C LEU A 59 5.80 22.95 -7.96
N HIS A 60 4.70 22.22 -8.11
CA HIS A 60 4.16 21.40 -7.03
C HIS A 60 5.12 20.28 -6.62
N THR A 61 5.66 19.56 -7.61
CA THR A 61 6.67 18.51 -7.40
C THR A 61 7.90 19.07 -6.69
N LEU A 62 8.46 20.15 -7.23
CA LEU A 62 9.67 20.79 -6.73
C LEU A 62 9.49 21.32 -5.30
N ILE A 63 8.38 22.01 -5.00
CA ILE A 63 8.09 22.48 -3.64
C ILE A 63 7.98 21.30 -2.66
N THR A 64 7.32 20.21 -3.06
CA THR A 64 7.11 19.06 -2.16
C THR A 64 8.44 18.36 -1.87
N THR A 65 9.27 18.16 -2.88
CA THR A 65 10.62 17.58 -2.73
C THR A 65 11.54 18.49 -1.91
N ILE A 66 11.59 19.79 -2.21
CA ILE A 66 12.40 20.75 -1.45
C ILE A 66 11.98 20.80 0.02
N ASN A 67 10.67 20.86 0.32
CA ASN A 67 10.19 20.84 1.70
C ASN A 67 10.63 19.58 2.45
N SER A 68 10.70 18.44 1.76
CA SER A 68 11.12 17.16 2.35
C SER A 68 12.61 17.19 2.70
N TRP A 69 13.46 17.70 1.80
CA TRP A 69 14.89 17.86 2.06
C TRP A 69 15.20 18.92 3.12
N ILE A 70 14.50 20.05 3.11
CA ILE A 70 14.60 21.06 4.17
C ILE A 70 14.26 20.42 5.52
N LEU A 71 13.15 19.66 5.60
CA LEU A 71 12.77 18.99 6.85
C LEU A 71 13.83 17.99 7.30
N ILE A 72 14.41 17.19 6.40
CA ILE A 72 15.49 16.25 6.73
C ILE A 72 16.69 17.01 7.34
N ILE A 73 17.14 18.09 6.68
CA ILE A 73 18.26 18.91 7.17
C ILE A 73 17.95 19.48 8.55
N VAL A 74 16.74 20.00 8.75
CA VAL A 74 16.31 20.58 10.03
C VAL A 74 16.30 19.54 11.14
N LEU A 75 15.75 18.35 10.89
CA LEU A 75 15.74 17.25 11.85
C LEU A 75 17.16 16.78 12.20
N LEU A 76 18.09 16.75 11.22
CA LEU A 76 19.50 16.45 11.47
C LEU A 76 20.19 17.55 12.31
N LEU A 77 19.89 18.82 12.07
CA LEU A 77 20.40 19.94 12.86
C LEU A 77 19.87 19.92 14.30
N ILE A 78 18.66 19.39 14.52
CA ILE A 78 18.12 19.18 15.87
C ILE A 78 18.91 18.09 16.61
N ILE A 79 19.16 16.94 15.96
CA ILE A 79 19.92 15.83 16.57
C ILE A 79 21.37 16.21 16.87
N THR A 80 22.01 16.97 15.98
CA THR A 80 23.43 17.35 16.12
C THR A 80 23.67 18.46 17.14
N GLY A 81 22.64 18.90 17.87
CA GLY A 81 22.78 19.92 18.90
C GLY A 81 22.80 21.36 18.38
N GLN A 82 22.92 21.58 17.07
CA GLN A 82 23.02 22.93 16.51
C GLN A 82 21.71 23.72 16.60
N LEU A 83 20.57 23.01 16.62
CA LEU A 83 19.26 23.56 16.92
C LEU A 83 18.69 23.01 18.24
N SER A 84 19.50 22.33 19.08
CA SER A 84 18.97 21.71 20.31
C SER A 84 18.29 22.75 21.17
N ASP A 85 18.87 23.94 21.37
CA ASP A 85 18.26 24.97 22.23
C ASP A 85 16.84 25.37 21.81
N TYR A 86 16.46 25.19 20.53
CA TYR A 86 15.11 25.48 20.03
C TYR A 86 14.10 24.39 20.35
N PHE A 87 14.56 23.14 20.47
CA PHE A 87 13.74 21.97 20.79
C PHE A 87 13.88 21.52 22.24
N HIS A 88 15.00 21.84 22.92
CA HIS A 88 15.33 21.36 24.25
C HIS A 88 14.33 21.87 25.28
N TYR A 89 13.85 23.10 25.15
CA TYR A 89 12.77 23.63 26.00
C TYR A 89 11.46 22.85 25.80
N PHE A 90 11.09 22.55 24.55
CA PHE A 90 9.90 21.73 24.28
C PHE A 90 10.04 20.29 24.80
N ILE A 91 11.24 19.71 24.70
CA ILE A 91 11.56 18.35 25.15
C ILE A 91 11.56 18.26 26.68
N ILE A 92 12.18 19.23 27.36
CA ILE A 92 12.25 19.33 28.82
C ILE A 92 10.85 19.60 29.41
N ASP A 93 10.08 20.52 28.82
CA ASP A 93 8.73 20.85 29.30
C ASP A 93 7.72 19.72 29.06
N MET A 94 7.95 18.85 28.07
CA MET A 94 7.10 17.68 27.81
C MET A 94 7.48 16.45 28.65
N GLY A 95 8.55 16.52 29.46
CA GLY A 95 8.98 15.43 30.34
C GLY A 95 9.36 14.15 29.61
N ILE A 96 9.80 14.26 28.35
CA ILE A 96 10.13 13.10 27.52
C ILE A 96 11.63 12.86 27.57
N ASP A 97 12.03 11.62 27.83
CA ASP A 97 13.42 11.21 27.75
C ASP A 97 14.05 11.59 26.41
N HIS A 98 15.18 12.28 26.49
CA HIS A 98 15.88 12.84 25.33
C HIS A 98 16.14 11.78 24.26
N HIS A 99 16.56 10.58 24.68
CA HIS A 99 16.81 9.43 23.81
C HIS A 99 15.58 8.92 23.05
N SER A 100 14.40 9.01 23.65
CA SER A 100 13.14 8.60 23.01
C SER A 100 12.76 9.54 21.87
N ILE A 101 13.02 10.84 22.03
CA ILE A 101 12.77 11.85 20.97
C ILE A 101 13.79 11.74 19.85
N GLU A 102 15.08 11.58 20.18
CA GLU A 102 16.12 11.34 19.18
C GLU A 102 15.75 10.13 18.29
N SER A 103 15.25 9.06 18.90
CA SER A 103 14.79 7.85 18.20
C SER A 103 13.59 8.11 17.27
N ILE A 104 12.62 8.95 17.68
CA ILE A 104 11.54 9.40 16.79
C ILE A 104 12.11 10.19 15.62
N ILE A 105 12.95 11.17 15.90
CA ILE A 105 13.49 12.08 14.88
C ILE A 105 14.26 11.27 13.85
N TRP A 106 15.10 10.33 14.29
CA TRP A 106 15.78 9.38 13.40
C TRP A 106 14.81 8.58 12.54
N THR A 107 13.73 8.08 13.12
CA THR A 107 12.72 7.32 12.38
C THR A 107 12.02 8.18 11.33
N ILE A 108 11.68 9.43 11.65
CA ILE A 108 11.09 10.38 10.71
C ILE A 108 12.09 10.68 9.58
N ILE A 109 13.37 10.90 9.90
CA ILE A 109 14.43 11.12 8.90
C ILE A 109 14.53 9.92 7.95
N ILE A 110 14.61 8.71 8.48
CA ILE A 110 14.70 7.48 7.68
C ILE A 110 13.45 7.35 6.79
N ALA A 111 12.25 7.56 7.34
CA ALA A 111 11.00 7.49 6.58
C ALA A 111 10.97 8.52 5.44
N LEU A 112 11.45 9.75 5.68
CA LEU A 112 11.53 10.81 4.67
C LEU A 112 12.55 10.48 3.57
N ILE A 113 13.76 10.04 3.93
CA ILE A 113 14.80 9.67 2.96
C ILE A 113 14.30 8.55 2.05
N VAL A 114 13.69 7.52 2.62
CA VAL A 114 13.21 6.39 1.82
C VAL A 114 11.99 6.79 0.96
N ALA A 115 11.10 7.66 1.46
CA ALA A 115 10.02 8.21 0.65
C ALA A 115 10.54 9.01 -0.56
N GLU A 116 11.59 9.84 -0.37
CA GLU A 116 12.23 10.56 -1.48
C GLU A 116 12.91 9.63 -2.47
N TYR A 117 13.67 8.64 -1.98
CA TYR A 117 14.31 7.62 -2.83
C TYR A 117 13.28 6.88 -3.69
N LYS A 118 12.18 6.44 -3.09
CA LYS A 118 11.08 5.79 -3.79
C LYS A 118 10.46 6.72 -4.84
N TRP A 119 10.18 7.97 -4.47
CA TRP A 119 9.62 8.94 -5.41
C TRP A 119 10.55 9.12 -6.62
N ILE A 120 11.86 9.28 -6.41
CA ILE A 120 12.85 9.41 -7.49
C ILE A 120 12.79 8.19 -8.44
N ASN A 121 12.80 6.98 -7.89
CA ASN A 121 12.73 5.75 -8.70
C ASN A 121 11.47 5.71 -9.57
N ILE A 122 10.31 5.97 -8.98
CA ILE A 122 9.04 5.99 -9.72
C ILE A 122 9.04 7.12 -10.76
N TYR A 123 9.54 8.30 -10.39
CA TYR A 123 9.58 9.46 -11.27
C TYR A 123 10.48 9.22 -12.50
N ILE A 124 11.61 8.54 -12.34
CA ILE A 124 12.48 8.11 -13.47
C ILE A 124 11.71 7.19 -14.41
N HIS A 125 10.93 6.23 -13.90
CA HIS A 125 10.12 5.34 -14.74
C HIS A 125 8.99 6.08 -15.47
N VAL A 126 8.41 7.11 -14.85
CA VAL A 126 7.41 7.98 -15.48
C VAL A 126 8.04 8.77 -16.62
N ILE A 127 9.18 9.44 -16.40
CA ILE A 127 9.88 10.21 -17.44
C ILE A 127 10.30 9.32 -18.62
N ARG A 128 10.72 8.07 -18.35
CA ARG A 128 11.12 7.11 -19.38
C ARG A 128 9.96 6.43 -20.10
N TYR A 129 8.72 6.81 -19.79
CA TYR A 129 7.51 6.18 -20.35
C TYR A 129 7.41 4.65 -20.11
N ARG A 130 7.98 4.18 -18.99
CA ARG A 130 8.04 2.75 -18.60
C ARG A 130 7.32 2.45 -17.28
N CYS A 131 6.32 3.25 -16.93
CA CYS A 131 5.61 3.14 -15.67
C CYS A 131 4.56 2.03 -15.74
N SER A 132 4.78 0.95 -15.00
CA SER A 132 3.87 -0.21 -14.92
C SER A 132 2.48 0.14 -14.35
N PHE A 133 2.37 1.17 -13.50
CA PHE A 133 1.09 1.69 -13.01
C PHE A 133 0.09 2.01 -14.12
N ILE A 134 0.59 2.55 -15.23
CA ILE A 134 -0.22 2.98 -16.35
C ILE A 134 -0.67 1.79 -17.20
N GLN A 135 0.21 0.81 -17.38
CA GLN A 135 -0.09 -0.45 -18.04
C GLN A 135 -1.21 -1.21 -17.31
N ILE A 136 -1.14 -1.26 -15.97
CA ILE A 136 -2.18 -1.87 -15.13
C ILE A 136 -3.52 -1.15 -15.32
N ARG A 137 -3.54 0.19 -15.24
CA ARG A 137 -4.77 0.96 -15.42
C ARG A 137 -5.43 0.67 -16.76
N GLN A 138 -4.65 0.62 -17.84
CA GLN A 138 -5.17 0.31 -19.17
C GLN A 138 -5.75 -1.10 -19.25
N ALA A 139 -5.00 -2.09 -18.74
CA ALA A 139 -5.46 -3.48 -18.72
C ALA A 139 -6.79 -3.62 -17.94
N ILE A 140 -6.89 -2.95 -16.79
CA ILE A 140 -8.07 -2.98 -15.95
C ILE A 140 -9.26 -2.26 -16.60
N ILE A 141 -9.08 -1.05 -17.15
CA ILE A 141 -10.16 -0.31 -17.81
C ILE A 141 -10.73 -1.12 -18.99
N MET A 142 -9.87 -1.76 -19.77
CA MET A 142 -10.30 -2.63 -20.88
C MET A 142 -11.06 -3.86 -20.37
N ALA A 143 -10.65 -4.46 -19.24
CA ALA A 143 -11.28 -5.65 -18.68
C ALA A 143 -12.59 -5.38 -17.92
N VAL A 144 -12.71 -4.23 -17.24
CA VAL A 144 -13.86 -3.87 -16.39
C VAL A 144 -15.17 -3.76 -17.19
N LYS A 145 -15.11 -3.32 -18.45
CA LYS A 145 -16.29 -3.11 -19.29
C LYS A 145 -17.11 -4.39 -19.51
N ASN A 146 -16.49 -5.57 -19.57
CA ASN A 146 -17.19 -6.77 -20.08
C ASN A 146 -17.04 -8.07 -19.26
N GLU A 147 -16.22 -8.16 -18.20
CA GLU A 147 -15.80 -9.49 -17.69
C GLU A 147 -16.42 -9.98 -16.36
N LEU A 148 -16.88 -9.11 -15.45
CA LEU A 148 -17.32 -9.54 -14.09
C LEU A 148 -18.81 -9.87 -13.98
N LYS A 149 -19.15 -10.97 -13.27
CA LYS A 149 -20.55 -11.28 -12.90
C LYS A 149 -21.14 -10.18 -12.00
N LEU A 150 -22.45 -9.93 -12.09
CA LEU A 150 -23.15 -8.91 -11.29
C LEU A 150 -22.94 -9.08 -9.78
N SER A 151 -23.02 -10.32 -9.28
CA SER A 151 -22.82 -10.63 -7.86
C SER A 151 -21.39 -10.32 -7.38
N SER A 152 -20.39 -10.55 -8.23
CA SER A 152 -18.99 -10.22 -7.97
C SER A 152 -18.74 -8.72 -8.00
N ARG A 153 -19.38 -7.99 -8.93
CA ARG A 153 -19.34 -6.52 -8.97
C ARG A 153 -19.88 -5.92 -7.67
N GLN A 154 -21.04 -6.40 -7.21
CA GLN A 154 -21.64 -5.93 -5.95
C GLN A 154 -20.74 -6.20 -4.73
N LYS A 155 -20.12 -7.39 -4.66
CA LYS A 155 -19.15 -7.72 -3.60
C LYS A 155 -17.94 -6.79 -3.60
N LEU A 156 -17.38 -6.49 -4.78
CA LEU A 156 -16.24 -5.58 -4.91
C LEU A 156 -16.61 -4.16 -4.48
N LEU A 157 -17.76 -3.65 -4.90
CA LEU A 157 -18.26 -2.33 -4.52
C LEU A 157 -18.54 -2.25 -3.01
N HIS A 158 -19.12 -3.28 -2.42
CA HIS A 158 -19.36 -3.33 -0.98
C HIS A 158 -18.04 -3.35 -0.19
N PHE A 159 -17.09 -4.19 -0.59
CA PHE A 159 -15.75 -4.23 -0.03
C PHE A 159 -15.08 -2.85 -0.10
N PHE A 160 -15.12 -2.24 -1.27
CA PHE A 160 -14.54 -0.91 -1.49
C PHE A 160 -15.17 0.15 -0.60
N ARG A 161 -16.50 0.18 -0.48
CA ARG A 161 -17.22 1.13 0.38
C ARG A 161 -16.76 1.03 1.83
N ILE A 162 -16.62 -0.18 2.37
CA ILE A 162 -16.14 -0.41 3.74
C ILE A 162 -14.71 0.14 3.90
N PHE A 163 -13.79 -0.27 3.04
CA PHE A 163 -12.39 0.15 3.16
C PHE A 163 -12.19 1.64 2.88
N ARG A 164 -13.01 2.23 2.01
CA ARG A 164 -13.06 3.67 1.77
C ARG A 164 -13.47 4.43 3.03
N ILE A 165 -14.52 3.97 3.74
CA ILE A 165 -14.96 4.57 5.01
C ILE A 165 -13.87 4.46 6.07
N ILE A 166 -13.27 3.27 6.23
CA ILE A 166 -12.19 3.06 7.20
C ILE A 166 -11.01 3.96 6.88
N THR A 167 -10.53 3.97 5.63
CA THR A 167 -9.40 4.79 5.20
C THR A 167 -9.70 6.27 5.36
N GLY A 168 -10.92 6.70 5.03
CA GLY A 168 -11.38 8.07 5.23
C GLY A 168 -11.39 8.48 6.69
N PHE A 169 -11.90 7.61 7.58
CA PHE A 169 -11.90 7.84 9.02
C PHE A 169 -10.48 7.92 9.58
N CYS A 170 -9.61 6.98 9.20
CA CYS A 170 -8.19 6.99 9.61
C CYS A 170 -7.49 8.26 9.14
N TYR A 171 -7.63 8.62 7.86
CA TYR A 171 -7.07 9.84 7.30
C TYR A 171 -7.61 11.07 8.04
N TYR A 172 -8.92 11.21 8.18
CA TYR A 172 -9.53 12.35 8.86
C TYR A 172 -9.08 12.48 10.31
N SER A 173 -9.12 11.38 11.06
CA SER A 173 -8.63 11.34 12.44
C SER A 173 -7.18 11.77 12.53
N THR A 174 -6.28 11.24 11.69
CA THR A 174 -4.86 11.66 11.65
C THR A 174 -4.72 13.16 11.36
N THR A 175 -5.50 13.69 10.42
CA THR A 175 -5.39 15.09 10.01
C THR A 175 -5.88 16.04 11.10
N ILE A 176 -6.97 15.70 11.80
CA ILE A 176 -7.42 16.47 12.97
C ILE A 176 -6.37 16.40 14.06
N SER A 177 -5.86 15.20 14.37
CA SER A 177 -4.85 15.03 15.41
C SER A 177 -3.62 15.90 15.12
N LEU A 178 -3.10 15.85 13.89
CA LEU A 178 -1.99 16.70 13.46
C LEU A 178 -2.31 18.19 13.51
N ALA A 179 -3.55 18.59 13.17
CA ALA A 179 -3.99 19.98 13.25
C ALA A 179 -4.08 20.47 14.71
N ILE A 180 -4.62 19.67 15.63
CA ILE A 180 -4.68 20.00 17.07
C ILE A 180 -3.26 20.16 17.61
N ILE A 181 -2.35 19.24 17.28
CA ILE A 181 -0.94 19.30 17.68
C ILE A 181 -0.31 20.58 17.14
N TYR A 182 -0.52 20.88 15.86
CA TYR A 182 0.01 22.09 15.23
C TYR A 182 -0.50 23.36 15.89
N ILE A 183 -1.81 23.49 16.14
CA ILE A 183 -2.40 24.66 16.80
C ILE A 183 -1.85 24.83 18.21
N ARG A 184 -1.71 23.73 18.97
CA ARG A 184 -1.13 23.76 20.32
C ARG A 184 0.33 24.21 20.30
N LEU A 185 1.15 23.66 19.41
CA LEU A 185 2.55 24.07 19.24
C LEU A 185 2.64 25.55 18.85
N TYR A 186 1.77 26.00 17.95
CA TYR A 186 1.70 27.38 17.51
C TYR A 186 1.36 28.33 18.67
N TRP A 187 0.35 27.98 19.47
CA TRP A 187 -0.06 28.74 20.65
C TRP A 187 1.04 28.79 21.73
N PHE A 188 1.69 27.66 22.01
CA PHE A 188 2.79 27.58 22.97
C PHE A 188 3.93 28.55 22.61
N ASN A 189 4.40 28.52 21.35
CA ASN A 189 5.46 29.43 20.90
C ASN A 189 5.06 30.92 21.00
N ILE A 190 3.80 31.25 20.71
CA ILE A 190 3.29 32.64 20.86
C ILE A 190 3.21 33.04 22.33
N SER A 191 2.75 32.14 23.20
CA SER A 191 2.66 32.39 24.64
C SER A 191 4.05 32.69 25.23
N GLU A 192 5.06 31.90 24.88
CA GLU A 192 6.45 32.11 25.31
C GLU A 192 7.03 33.46 24.83
N TYR A 193 6.63 33.90 23.63
CA TYR A 193 6.99 35.22 23.13
C TYR A 193 6.30 36.35 23.91
N LEU A 194 4.99 36.23 24.17
CA LEU A 194 4.19 37.25 24.84
C LEU A 194 4.52 37.40 26.33
N HIS A 195 4.84 36.31 27.02
CA HIS A 195 5.20 36.33 28.44
C HIS A 195 6.65 36.77 28.68
N GLY A 196 7.34 37.27 27.65
CA GLY A 196 8.60 38.00 27.75
C GLY A 196 9.81 37.16 28.18
N ASN A 197 9.66 35.84 28.28
CA ASN A 197 10.63 35.06 29.03
C ASN A 197 11.90 34.73 28.24
N ARG A 198 11.85 34.21 26.99
CA ARG A 198 13.07 33.63 26.35
C ARG A 198 13.13 33.61 24.82
N MET A 199 12.11 34.08 24.11
CA MET A 199 12.02 33.95 22.64
C MET A 199 12.01 35.30 21.93
N GLY A 200 13.06 35.60 21.16
CA GLY A 200 13.09 36.79 20.29
C GLY A 200 12.19 36.64 19.06
N PHE A 201 11.84 37.75 18.41
CA PHE A 201 10.95 37.76 17.23
C PHE A 201 11.47 36.92 16.06
N THR A 202 12.77 37.00 15.76
CA THR A 202 13.42 36.19 14.70
C THR A 202 13.33 34.70 15.00
N ARG A 203 13.50 34.34 16.28
CA ARG A 203 13.37 32.97 16.79
C ARG A 203 11.95 32.45 16.63
N LEU A 204 10.96 33.23 17.05
CA LEU A 204 9.54 32.90 16.85
C LEU A 204 9.22 32.68 15.36
N LEU A 205 9.62 33.58 14.48
CA LEU A 205 9.34 33.45 13.05
C LEU A 205 9.96 32.17 12.46
N SER A 206 11.20 31.86 12.86
CA SER A 206 11.89 30.64 12.43
C SER A 206 11.20 29.38 12.94
N THR A 207 10.81 29.32 14.22
CA THR A 207 10.14 28.13 14.79
C THR A 207 8.77 27.93 14.16
N LEU A 208 7.97 28.98 13.99
CA LEU A 208 6.67 28.88 13.32
C LEU A 208 6.81 28.36 11.90
N THR A 209 7.79 28.86 11.14
CA THR A 209 8.07 28.40 9.77
C THR A 209 8.44 26.90 9.75
N MET A 210 9.30 26.45 10.67
CA MET A 210 9.66 25.03 10.79
C MET A 210 8.45 24.15 11.10
N HIS A 211 7.61 24.56 12.05
CA HIS A 211 6.39 23.83 12.41
C HIS A 211 5.44 23.72 11.22
N THR A 212 5.27 24.79 10.44
CA THR A 212 4.44 24.77 9.23
C THR A 212 5.00 23.81 8.17
N ILE A 213 6.32 23.78 7.96
CA ILE A 213 6.99 22.84 7.04
C ILE A 213 6.79 21.39 7.51
N MET A 214 7.04 21.13 8.79
CA MET A 214 6.89 19.81 9.41
C MET A 214 5.43 19.31 9.30
N TRP A 215 4.46 20.13 9.71
CA TRP A 215 3.04 19.78 9.64
C TRP A 215 2.60 19.46 8.22
N ARG A 216 2.97 20.31 7.25
CA ARG A 216 2.63 20.11 5.84
C ARG A 216 3.22 18.80 5.30
N ARG A 217 4.46 18.47 5.67
CA ARG A 217 5.11 17.25 5.19
C ARG A 217 4.56 16.00 5.87
N LEU A 218 4.31 16.02 7.17
CA LEU A 218 3.68 14.90 7.88
C LEU A 218 2.28 14.61 7.32
N TYR A 219 1.47 15.65 7.11
CA TYR A 219 0.17 15.53 6.44
C TYR A 219 0.30 14.85 5.07
N PHE A 220 1.25 15.30 4.25
CA PHE A 220 1.47 14.74 2.93
C PHE A 220 1.94 13.28 2.98
N LEU A 221 2.83 12.94 3.91
CA LEU A 221 3.35 11.58 4.10
C LEU A 221 2.23 10.59 4.47
N PHE A 222 1.29 10.98 5.34
CA PHE A 222 0.14 10.14 5.66
C PHE A 222 -0.75 9.88 4.44
N GLY A 223 -0.99 10.90 3.61
CA GLY A 223 -1.69 10.73 2.34
C GLY A 223 -0.92 9.84 1.35
N GLU A 224 0.41 9.97 1.31
CA GLU A 224 1.31 9.18 0.47
C GLU A 224 1.30 7.68 0.83
N ILE A 225 0.95 7.33 2.06
CA ILE A 225 0.83 5.94 2.52
C ILE A 225 -0.61 5.43 2.31
N LEU A 226 -1.61 6.10 2.89
CA LEU A 226 -2.97 5.56 2.99
C LEU A 226 -3.69 5.47 1.63
N ILE A 227 -3.57 6.50 0.79
CA ILE A 227 -4.33 6.55 -0.47
C ILE A 227 -3.83 5.51 -1.48
N PRO A 228 -2.52 5.39 -1.74
CA PRO A 228 -2.03 4.38 -2.68
C PRO A 228 -2.25 2.96 -2.17
N MET A 229 -2.24 2.77 -0.84
CA MET A 229 -2.59 1.48 -0.25
C MET A 229 -4.06 1.11 -0.50
N LEU A 230 -5.00 2.05 -0.38
CA LEU A 230 -6.42 1.79 -0.70
C LEU A 230 -6.60 1.41 -2.17
N TYR A 231 -5.92 2.12 -3.08
CA TYR A 231 -5.93 1.79 -4.50
C TYR A 231 -5.34 0.40 -4.77
N LEU A 232 -4.21 0.07 -4.15
CA LEU A 232 -3.61 -1.26 -4.23
C LEU A 232 -4.57 -2.34 -3.70
N LEU A 233 -5.17 -2.13 -2.54
CA LEU A 233 -6.08 -3.10 -1.91
C LEU A 233 -7.30 -3.37 -2.79
N PHE A 234 -7.88 -2.32 -3.37
CA PHE A 234 -8.99 -2.44 -4.32
C PHE A 234 -8.58 -3.22 -5.57
N THR A 235 -7.41 -2.92 -6.14
CA THR A 235 -6.87 -3.62 -7.30
C THR A 235 -6.62 -5.11 -7.00
N VAL A 236 -6.05 -5.41 -5.84
CA VAL A 236 -5.81 -6.78 -5.37
C VAL A 236 -7.12 -7.54 -5.19
N GLU A 237 -8.15 -6.93 -4.59
CA GLU A 237 -9.44 -7.60 -4.42
C GLU A 237 -10.15 -7.83 -5.76
N TYR A 238 -10.05 -6.89 -6.70
CA TYR A 238 -10.53 -7.07 -8.08
C TYR A 238 -9.88 -8.30 -8.73
N LEU A 239 -8.54 -8.40 -8.72
CA LEU A 239 -7.82 -9.53 -9.29
C LEU A 239 -8.14 -10.85 -8.57
N LYS A 240 -8.34 -10.80 -7.25
CA LYS A 240 -8.76 -11.95 -6.44
C LYS A 240 -10.15 -12.46 -6.83
N ILE A 241 -11.09 -11.56 -7.09
CA ILE A 241 -12.42 -11.91 -7.60
C ILE A 241 -12.32 -12.52 -8.99
N LYS A 242 -11.54 -11.91 -9.90
CA LYS A 242 -11.31 -12.44 -11.26
C LYS A 242 -10.73 -13.85 -11.22
N MET A 243 -9.75 -14.11 -10.34
CA MET A 243 -9.19 -15.43 -10.13
C MET A 243 -10.20 -16.44 -9.58
N LYS A 244 -11.12 -16.03 -8.69
CA LYS A 244 -12.19 -16.90 -8.19
C LYS A 244 -13.17 -17.29 -9.31
N GLU A 245 -13.60 -16.33 -10.11
CA GLU A 245 -14.51 -16.60 -11.23
C GLU A 245 -13.85 -17.51 -12.27
N PHE A 246 -12.57 -17.31 -12.55
CA PHE A 246 -11.80 -18.20 -13.42
C PHE A 246 -11.73 -19.64 -12.89
N ILE A 247 -11.47 -19.81 -11.58
CA ILE A 247 -11.46 -21.14 -10.95
C ILE A 247 -12.84 -21.80 -11.01
N GLU A 248 -13.92 -21.03 -10.83
CA GLU A 248 -15.29 -21.51 -10.95
C GLU A 248 -15.60 -21.97 -12.39
N GLN A 249 -15.13 -21.24 -13.40
CA GLN A 249 -15.25 -21.64 -14.80
C GLN A 249 -14.54 -22.98 -15.07
N ILE A 250 -13.31 -23.17 -14.56
CA ILE A 250 -12.58 -24.43 -14.68
C ILE A 250 -13.34 -25.59 -14.01
N ASN A 251 -13.84 -25.38 -12.79
CA ASN A 251 -14.62 -26.40 -12.06
C ASN A 251 -15.88 -26.81 -12.82
N ASN A 252 -16.60 -25.84 -13.41
CA ASN A 252 -17.80 -26.12 -14.19
C ASN A 252 -17.48 -26.96 -15.43
N VAL A 253 -16.36 -26.66 -16.12
CA VAL A 253 -15.88 -27.48 -17.24
C VAL A 253 -15.52 -28.89 -16.79
N GLN A 254 -14.89 -29.05 -15.62
CA GLN A 254 -14.56 -30.38 -15.08
C GLN A 254 -15.80 -31.23 -14.80
N SER A 255 -16.91 -30.62 -14.39
CA SER A 255 -18.16 -31.32 -14.14
C SER A 255 -18.90 -31.74 -15.43
N SER A 256 -18.61 -31.12 -16.57
CA SER A 256 -19.19 -31.48 -17.86
C SER A 256 -18.32 -32.50 -18.60
N THR A 257 -18.82 -33.72 -18.79
CA THR A 257 -18.09 -34.86 -19.38
C THR A 257 -17.92 -34.82 -20.92
N SER A 258 -18.22 -33.71 -21.59
CA SER A 258 -18.35 -33.67 -23.06
C SER A 258 -17.18 -33.00 -23.81
N LEU A 259 -17.12 -33.24 -25.14
CA LEU A 259 -16.22 -32.65 -26.15
C LEU A 259 -16.06 -31.12 -26.09
N ILE A 260 -17.00 -30.41 -25.44
CA ILE A 260 -16.95 -28.97 -25.16
C ILE A 260 -15.70 -28.60 -24.33
N SER A 261 -15.15 -29.54 -23.56
CA SER A 261 -13.93 -29.37 -22.76
C SER A 261 -12.67 -29.07 -23.59
N MET A 262 -12.55 -29.59 -24.82
CA MET A 262 -11.39 -29.34 -25.70
C MET A 262 -11.39 -27.93 -26.30
N MET A 263 -12.55 -27.43 -26.76
CA MET A 263 -12.65 -26.07 -27.34
C MET A 263 -12.43 -24.96 -26.30
N ASN A 264 -12.71 -25.24 -25.02
CA ASN A 264 -12.51 -24.28 -23.93
C ASN A 264 -11.07 -24.18 -23.42
N LEU A 265 -10.18 -25.12 -23.76
CA LEU A 265 -8.82 -25.16 -23.20
C LEU A 265 -7.95 -23.98 -23.64
N LYS A 266 -8.09 -23.55 -24.92
CA LYS A 266 -7.42 -22.36 -25.45
C LYS A 266 -7.89 -21.10 -24.71
N ASN A 267 -9.19 -20.98 -24.50
CA ASN A 267 -9.78 -19.85 -23.77
C ASN A 267 -9.32 -19.83 -22.31
N ILE A 268 -9.23 -21.00 -21.66
CA ILE A 268 -8.70 -21.14 -20.30
C ILE A 268 -7.23 -20.70 -20.22
N HIS A 269 -6.41 -21.12 -21.19
CA HIS A 269 -5.01 -20.72 -21.27
C HIS A 269 -4.85 -19.21 -21.47
N GLU A 270 -5.54 -18.63 -22.45
CA GLU A 270 -5.50 -17.18 -22.71
C GLU A 270 -5.97 -16.37 -21.51
N HIS A 271 -7.02 -16.82 -20.82
CA HIS A 271 -7.54 -16.15 -19.63
C HIS A 271 -6.57 -16.26 -18.44
N TYR A 272 -5.92 -17.41 -18.23
CA TYR A 272 -4.89 -17.55 -17.20
C TYR A 272 -3.68 -16.64 -17.46
N VAL A 273 -3.16 -16.64 -18.70
CA VAL A 273 -2.00 -15.82 -19.06
C VAL A 273 -2.33 -14.33 -18.90
N ARG A 274 -3.53 -13.91 -19.28
CA ARG A 274 -3.99 -12.53 -19.05
C ARG A 274 -3.99 -12.17 -17.56
N ASN A 275 -4.59 -13.01 -16.71
CA ASN A 275 -4.62 -12.79 -15.26
C ASN A 275 -3.21 -12.79 -14.64
N PHE A 276 -2.33 -13.67 -15.12
CA PHE A 276 -0.93 -13.71 -14.68
C PHE A 276 -0.17 -12.44 -15.07
N LEU A 277 -0.34 -11.95 -16.30
CA LEU A 277 0.28 -10.71 -16.78
C LEU A 277 -0.20 -9.50 -15.97
N GLU A 278 -1.50 -9.41 -15.67
CA GLU A 278 -2.06 -8.35 -14.82
C GLU A 278 -1.41 -8.34 -13.43
N ILE A 279 -1.23 -9.51 -12.82
CA ILE A 279 -0.53 -9.64 -11.53
C ILE A 279 0.95 -9.29 -11.66
N CYS A 280 1.64 -9.71 -12.72
CA CYS A 280 3.04 -9.37 -12.94
C CYS A 280 3.25 -7.86 -13.12
N TRP A 281 2.35 -7.20 -13.85
CA TRP A 281 2.37 -5.75 -14.00
C TRP A 281 2.12 -5.05 -12.67
N LEU A 282 1.18 -5.55 -11.86
CA LEU A 282 0.93 -5.05 -10.50
C LEU A 282 2.08 -5.33 -9.55
N HIS A 283 2.77 -6.46 -9.68
CA HIS A 283 3.85 -6.81 -8.80
C HIS A 283 5.05 -5.87 -8.94
N LYS A 284 5.50 -5.59 -10.17
CA LYS A 284 6.71 -4.80 -10.46
C LYS A 284 6.82 -3.45 -9.69
N PRO A 285 5.82 -2.55 -9.73
CA PRO A 285 5.90 -1.27 -9.03
C PRO A 285 5.70 -1.41 -7.52
N TYR A 286 4.96 -2.43 -7.09
CA TYR A 286 4.55 -2.59 -5.70
C TYR A 286 5.48 -3.47 -4.88
N GLN A 287 6.39 -4.21 -5.51
CA GLN A 287 7.39 -5.06 -4.86
C GLN A 287 8.22 -4.30 -3.81
N GLU A 288 8.81 -3.17 -4.22
CA GLU A 288 9.60 -2.32 -3.33
C GLU A 288 8.71 -1.51 -2.39
N TYR A 289 7.53 -1.09 -2.85
CA TYR A 289 6.58 -0.33 -2.02
C TYR A 289 6.04 -1.13 -0.84
N LEU A 290 5.71 -2.41 -1.04
CA LEU A 290 5.21 -3.30 0.00
C LEU A 290 6.27 -3.54 1.07
N LEU A 291 7.52 -3.75 0.68
CA LEU A 291 8.64 -3.88 1.63
C LEU A 291 8.78 -2.61 2.46
N PHE A 292 8.77 -1.44 1.82
CA PHE A 292 8.92 -0.17 2.49
C PHE A 292 7.81 0.10 3.50
N ILE A 293 6.57 -0.10 3.07
CA ILE A 293 5.41 0.02 3.95
C ILE A 293 5.54 -0.92 5.15
N ASP A 294 5.89 -2.19 4.92
CA ASP A 294 6.01 -3.19 5.99
C ASP A 294 7.06 -2.76 7.00
N LEU A 295 8.23 -2.29 6.55
CA LEU A 295 9.29 -1.77 7.42
C LEU A 295 8.83 -0.55 8.23
N ILE A 296 8.25 0.48 7.60
CA ILE A 296 7.76 1.65 8.34
C ILE A 296 6.70 1.25 9.35
N SER A 297 5.77 0.38 8.96
CA SER A 297 4.67 -0.02 9.82
C SER A 297 5.16 -0.72 11.09
N ARG A 298 6.22 -1.54 10.97
CA ARG A 298 6.86 -2.21 12.11
C ARG A 298 7.64 -1.23 12.98
N ILE A 299 8.47 -0.37 12.39
CA ILE A 299 9.23 0.63 13.14
C ILE A 299 8.27 1.57 13.89
N GLY A 300 7.23 2.06 13.20
CA GLY A 300 6.20 2.91 13.78
C GLY A 300 5.51 2.23 14.96
N PHE A 301 5.13 0.95 14.83
CA PHE A 301 4.50 0.21 15.91
C PHE A 301 5.44 0.00 17.11
N ILE A 302 6.72 -0.32 16.87
CA ILE A 302 7.74 -0.44 17.93
C ILE A 302 7.87 0.88 18.69
N LEU A 303 7.96 2.01 17.98
CA LEU A 303 7.98 3.33 18.61
C LEU A 303 6.71 3.57 19.43
N GLY A 304 5.53 3.29 18.86
CA GLY A 304 4.26 3.41 19.58
C GLY A 304 4.25 2.62 20.90
N MET A 305 4.81 1.41 20.90
CA MET A 305 4.94 0.59 22.10
C MET A 305 5.90 1.20 23.13
N ILE A 306 7.03 1.78 22.70
CA ILE A 306 7.95 2.51 23.58
C ILE A 306 7.25 3.72 24.22
N PHE A 307 6.46 4.46 23.44
CA PHE A 307 5.68 5.61 23.92
C PHE A 307 4.62 5.23 24.96
N ILE A 308 3.90 4.13 24.74
CA ILE A 308 2.94 3.59 25.71
C ILE A 308 3.66 3.12 26.97
N HIS A 309 4.85 2.51 26.85
CA HIS A 309 5.57 2.02 28.01
C HIS A 309 6.11 3.15 28.88
N HIS A 310 6.79 4.14 28.30
CA HIS A 310 7.36 5.28 29.05
C HIS A 310 6.31 5.99 29.91
N ARG A 311 5.06 6.05 29.41
CA ARG A 311 3.91 6.54 30.17
C ARG A 311 3.67 5.77 31.48
N HIS A 312 3.79 4.44 31.47
CA HIS A 312 3.48 3.62 32.65
C HIS A 312 4.55 3.75 33.73
N HIS A 313 5.81 3.99 33.36
CA HIS A 313 6.90 4.13 34.33
C HIS A 313 6.87 5.48 35.06
N HIS A 314 6.55 6.59 34.37
CA HIS A 314 6.49 7.92 35.00
C HIS A 314 5.28 8.12 35.92
N HIS A 315 4.19 7.36 35.75
CA HIS A 315 3.05 7.40 36.68
C HIS A 315 3.37 6.85 38.08
N GLY A 316 4.49 6.15 38.26
CA GLY A 316 4.88 5.56 39.55
C GLY A 316 5.54 6.53 40.53
N ASP A 317 6.17 7.59 40.04
CA ASP A 317 6.99 8.49 40.86
C ASP A 317 6.61 9.98 40.65
N LYS A 318 5.92 10.54 41.66
CA LYS A 318 5.70 11.96 41.99
C LYS A 318 4.45 12.68 41.44
N PHE A 319 3.65 13.11 42.43
CA PHE A 319 2.30 13.68 42.39
C PHE A 319 2.20 15.19 42.06
N HIS A 320 3.12 15.80 41.29
CA HIS A 320 3.21 17.28 41.23
C HIS A 320 3.09 18.01 39.88
N PHE A 321 2.76 17.37 38.75
CA PHE A 321 2.62 18.07 37.44
C PHE A 321 1.31 17.75 36.68
N VAL A 322 0.16 17.96 37.32
CA VAL A 322 -1.17 17.56 36.82
C VAL A 322 -1.59 18.20 35.49
N GLN A 323 -1.14 19.42 35.14
CA GLN A 323 -1.61 20.11 33.93
C GLN A 323 -0.75 19.86 32.67
N MET A 324 0.51 19.45 32.82
CA MET A 324 1.39 19.13 31.68
C MET A 324 1.35 17.64 31.32
N GLU A 325 1.04 16.76 32.29
CA GLU A 325 0.84 15.33 32.07
C GLU A 325 -0.29 15.02 31.08
N GLU A 326 -1.43 15.71 31.16
CA GLU A 326 -2.57 15.47 30.26
C GLU A 326 -2.21 15.73 28.78
N GLN A 327 -1.34 16.70 28.52
CA GLN A 327 -0.96 17.07 27.15
C GLN A 327 -0.08 16.00 26.50
N TYR A 328 0.93 15.51 27.23
CA TYR A 328 1.77 14.40 26.79
C TYR A 328 0.97 13.10 26.63
N LEU A 329 0.05 12.85 27.56
CA LEU A 329 -0.87 11.71 27.53
C LEU A 329 -1.66 11.66 26.22
N THR A 330 -2.20 12.80 25.78
CA THR A 330 -2.97 12.85 24.53
C THR A 330 -2.11 12.63 23.29
N LEU A 331 -0.91 13.21 23.21
CA LEU A 331 -0.03 13.10 22.04
C LEU A 331 0.55 11.70 21.86
N SER A 332 1.10 11.12 22.93
CA SER A 332 1.71 9.78 22.93
C SER A 332 0.68 8.70 22.57
N ASN A 333 -0.53 8.79 23.14
CA ASN A 333 -1.62 7.87 22.81
C ASN A 333 -2.04 8.00 21.34
N LEU A 334 -2.14 9.22 20.82
CA LEU A 334 -2.49 9.44 19.41
C LEU A 334 -1.44 8.83 18.47
N ILE A 335 -0.16 9.12 18.66
CA ILE A 335 0.92 8.56 17.82
C ILE A 335 0.89 7.03 17.85
N SER A 336 0.69 6.44 19.04
CA SER A 336 0.64 5.00 19.21
C SER A 336 -0.56 4.37 18.50
N ILE A 337 -1.75 4.96 18.62
CA ILE A 337 -2.96 4.52 17.90
C ILE A 337 -2.75 4.61 16.39
N LEU A 338 -2.17 5.70 15.89
CA LEU A 338 -1.90 5.88 14.46
C LEU A 338 -0.92 4.83 13.93
N SER A 339 0.15 4.54 14.68
CA SER A 339 1.11 3.51 14.31
C SER A 339 0.49 2.11 14.27
N PHE A 340 -0.40 1.80 15.21
CA PHE A 340 -1.11 0.54 15.26
C PHE A 340 -2.10 0.38 14.09
N ILE A 341 -2.83 1.44 13.76
CA ILE A 341 -3.72 1.45 12.59
C ILE A 341 -2.92 1.19 11.31
N GLN A 342 -1.77 1.87 11.13
CA GLN A 342 -0.90 1.67 9.97
C GLN A 342 -0.37 0.23 9.90
N PHE A 343 0.02 -0.35 11.04
CA PHE A 343 0.45 -1.74 11.12
C PHE A 343 -0.66 -2.70 10.69
N ILE A 344 -1.86 -2.59 11.27
CA ILE A 344 -3.01 -3.43 10.89
C ILE A 344 -3.31 -3.30 9.40
N TYR A 345 -3.36 -2.07 8.88
CA TYR A 345 -3.69 -1.82 7.48
C TYR A 345 -2.69 -2.50 6.53
N THR A 346 -1.41 -2.44 6.87
CA THR A 346 -0.34 -3.13 6.13
C THR A 346 -0.53 -4.64 6.16
N GLN A 347 -0.82 -5.21 7.33
CA GLN A 347 -1.05 -6.66 7.45
C GLN A 347 -2.28 -7.10 6.64
N ILE A 348 -3.35 -6.30 6.60
CA ILE A 348 -4.53 -6.60 5.77
C ILE A 348 -4.14 -6.74 4.30
N ILE A 349 -3.34 -5.81 3.75
CA ILE A 349 -2.88 -5.90 2.35
C ILE A 349 -2.08 -7.18 2.13
N ILE A 350 -1.13 -7.49 3.03
CA ILE A 350 -0.27 -8.67 2.91
C ILE A 350 -1.12 -9.96 2.94
N VAL A 351 -2.13 -10.05 3.79
CA VAL A 351 -3.09 -11.18 3.83
C VAL A 351 -3.78 -11.36 2.48
N HIS A 352 -4.26 -10.27 1.88
CA HIS A 352 -4.98 -10.32 0.62
C HIS A 352 -4.07 -10.76 -0.53
N ILE A 353 -2.83 -10.31 -0.51
CA ILE A 353 -1.78 -10.72 -1.46
C ILE A 353 -1.41 -12.20 -1.29
N ALA A 354 -1.32 -12.70 -0.05
CA ALA A 354 -0.99 -14.10 0.25
C ALA A 354 -2.01 -15.12 -0.32
N TYR A 355 -3.16 -14.65 -0.79
CA TYR A 355 -4.18 -15.46 -1.44
C TYR A 355 -3.70 -16.06 -2.78
N PHE A 356 -2.99 -15.29 -3.61
CA PHE A 356 -2.71 -15.65 -5.00
C PHE A 356 -1.90 -16.94 -5.16
N PRO A 357 -0.76 -17.16 -4.46
CA PRO A 357 0.02 -18.39 -4.65
C PRO A 357 -0.79 -19.64 -4.29
N SER A 358 -1.57 -19.57 -3.21
CA SER A 358 -2.40 -20.71 -2.77
C SER A 358 -3.48 -21.08 -3.78
N LYS A 359 -4.04 -20.08 -4.48
CA LYS A 359 -5.05 -20.31 -5.51
C LYS A 359 -4.45 -20.70 -6.85
N ASN A 360 -3.23 -20.26 -7.16
CA ASN A 360 -2.51 -20.76 -8.32
C ASN A 360 -2.24 -22.26 -8.19
N GLN A 361 -1.79 -22.71 -7.02
CA GLN A 361 -1.61 -24.14 -6.72
C GLN A 361 -2.91 -24.93 -6.85
N PHE A 362 -4.05 -24.36 -6.41
CA PHE A 362 -5.35 -25.00 -6.59
C PHE A 362 -5.75 -25.07 -8.07
N CYS A 363 -5.58 -23.98 -8.82
CA CYS A 363 -5.84 -23.92 -10.25
C CYS A 363 -4.98 -24.94 -11.02
N TYR A 364 -3.70 -25.05 -10.69
CA TYR A 364 -2.81 -26.09 -11.19
C TYR A 364 -3.38 -27.49 -10.99
N ARG A 365 -3.82 -27.83 -9.78
CA ARG A 365 -4.40 -29.16 -9.49
C ARG A 365 -5.63 -29.46 -10.34
N LEU A 366 -6.49 -28.47 -10.55
CA LEU A 366 -7.67 -28.61 -11.41
C LEU A 366 -7.29 -28.82 -12.88
N LEU A 367 -6.37 -28.01 -13.39
CA LEU A 367 -5.89 -28.13 -14.78
C LEU A 367 -5.14 -29.45 -15.02
N TYR A 368 -4.37 -29.89 -14.04
CA TYR A 368 -3.73 -31.20 -14.06
C TYR A 368 -4.78 -32.32 -14.11
N HIS A 369 -5.79 -32.28 -13.23
CA HIS A 369 -6.86 -33.27 -13.23
C HIS A 369 -7.64 -33.29 -14.56
N LEU A 370 -7.93 -32.12 -15.13
CA LEU A 370 -8.54 -31.99 -16.45
C LEU A 370 -7.67 -32.62 -17.55
N SER A 371 -6.36 -32.40 -17.52
CA SER A 371 -5.44 -33.02 -18.49
C SER A 371 -5.42 -34.55 -18.37
N VAL A 372 -5.47 -35.09 -17.14
CA VAL A 372 -5.52 -36.54 -16.89
C VAL A 372 -6.83 -37.13 -17.43
N ILE A 373 -7.98 -36.52 -17.11
CA ILE A 373 -9.28 -36.94 -17.67
C ILE A 373 -9.20 -36.98 -19.19
N GLN A 374 -8.69 -35.91 -19.82
CA GLN A 374 -8.59 -35.81 -21.27
C GLN A 374 -7.75 -36.94 -21.87
N THR A 375 -6.58 -37.24 -21.29
CA THR A 375 -5.75 -38.36 -21.75
C THR A 375 -6.48 -39.70 -21.60
N SER A 376 -7.16 -39.94 -20.47
CA SER A 376 -7.90 -41.18 -20.23
C SER A 376 -9.08 -41.39 -21.19
N LEU A 377 -9.88 -40.34 -21.46
CA LEU A 377 -10.98 -40.39 -22.42
C LEU A 377 -10.46 -40.62 -23.84
N SER A 378 -9.37 -39.96 -24.22
CA SER A 378 -8.80 -40.14 -25.56
C SER A 378 -8.35 -41.58 -25.83
N SER A 379 -7.81 -42.27 -24.81
CA SER A 379 -7.40 -43.67 -24.94
C SER A 379 -8.58 -44.65 -25.03
N THR A 380 -9.72 -44.38 -24.37
CA THR A 380 -10.91 -45.26 -24.45
C THR A 380 -11.69 -45.10 -25.74
N PHE A 381 -11.67 -43.92 -26.37
CA PHE A 381 -12.27 -43.75 -27.70
C PHE A 381 -11.39 -44.33 -28.82
N GLN A 382 -10.06 -44.35 -28.65
CA GLN A 382 -9.13 -44.94 -29.62
C GLN A 382 -9.23 -46.47 -29.73
N SER A 383 -9.65 -47.16 -28.66
CA SER A 383 -9.79 -48.62 -28.69
C SER A 383 -11.05 -49.12 -29.41
N ASN A 384 -12.00 -48.23 -29.73
CA ASN A 384 -13.29 -48.61 -30.29
C ASN A 384 -13.48 -48.24 -31.77
N ASP A 385 -12.65 -47.35 -32.34
CA ASP A 385 -12.71 -46.95 -33.75
C ASP A 385 -11.42 -47.35 -34.46
N GLU A 386 -11.47 -48.40 -35.30
CA GLU A 386 -10.32 -48.90 -36.08
C GLU A 386 -9.94 -48.00 -37.27
N ASN A 387 -10.67 -46.91 -37.53
CA ASN A 387 -10.48 -46.00 -38.68
C ASN A 387 -10.11 -44.56 -38.25
N ILE A 388 -9.15 -44.41 -37.35
CA ILE A 388 -8.67 -43.07 -36.95
C ILE A 388 -7.62 -42.58 -37.96
N ASP A 389 -7.92 -41.46 -38.60
CA ASP A 389 -7.04 -40.77 -39.53
C ASP A 389 -5.74 -40.33 -38.81
N ASN A 390 -4.56 -40.64 -39.38
CA ASN A 390 -3.25 -40.32 -38.79
C ASN A 390 -3.06 -38.81 -38.47
N ASN A 391 -3.79 -37.93 -39.17
CA ASN A 391 -3.78 -36.49 -38.92
C ASN A 391 -4.45 -36.10 -37.59
N ASP A 392 -5.45 -36.85 -37.13
CA ASP A 392 -6.14 -36.60 -35.87
C ASP A 392 -5.31 -37.03 -34.67
N GLU A 393 -4.51 -38.09 -34.78
CA GLU A 393 -3.57 -38.51 -33.74
C GLU A 393 -2.47 -37.46 -33.51
N HIS A 394 -1.90 -36.91 -34.59
CA HIS A 394 -0.90 -35.84 -34.50
C HIS A 394 -1.47 -34.57 -33.84
N SER A 395 -2.72 -34.19 -34.14
CA SER A 395 -3.37 -33.02 -33.55
C SER A 395 -3.62 -33.20 -32.04
N LYS A 396 -4.04 -34.41 -31.62
CA LYS A 396 -4.24 -34.79 -30.22
C LYS A 396 -2.91 -34.78 -29.45
N TYR A 397 -1.86 -35.39 -30.00
CA TYR A 397 -0.53 -35.40 -29.37
C TYR A 397 0.02 -33.98 -29.18
N ARG A 398 -0.10 -33.12 -30.20
CA ARG A 398 0.31 -31.71 -30.11
C ARG A 398 -0.44 -30.95 -29.01
N THR A 399 -1.73 -31.25 -28.83
CA THR A 399 -2.56 -30.62 -27.79
C THR A 399 -2.15 -31.09 -26.40
N ASN A 400 -1.88 -32.39 -26.23
CA ASN A 400 -1.40 -32.95 -24.97
C ASN A 400 -0.01 -32.39 -24.58
N VAL A 401 0.93 -32.32 -25.53
CA VAL A 401 2.25 -31.71 -25.29
C VAL A 401 2.11 -30.24 -24.89
N ARG A 402 1.26 -29.47 -25.59
CA ARG A 402 0.99 -28.06 -25.23
C ARG A 402 0.41 -27.90 -23.83
N MET A 403 -0.53 -28.76 -23.45
CA MET A 403 -1.14 -28.72 -22.13
C MET A 403 -0.14 -29.09 -21.04
N ASN A 404 0.69 -30.11 -21.26
CA ASN A 404 1.75 -30.50 -20.34
C ASN A 404 2.78 -29.38 -20.15
N LEU A 405 3.22 -28.73 -21.24
CA LEU A 405 4.11 -27.56 -21.16
C LEU A 405 3.45 -26.38 -20.44
N PHE A 406 2.15 -26.16 -20.67
CA PHE A 406 1.41 -25.11 -19.96
C PHE A 406 1.32 -25.40 -18.45
N ILE A 407 0.95 -26.62 -18.08
CA ILE A 407 0.90 -27.07 -16.68
C ILE A 407 2.28 -26.94 -16.02
N GLN A 408 3.35 -27.36 -16.69
CA GLN A 408 4.73 -27.18 -16.21
C GLN A 408 5.06 -25.69 -16.00
N ASN A 409 4.68 -24.83 -16.94
CA ASN A 409 4.87 -23.38 -16.80
C ASN A 409 4.08 -22.81 -15.61
N ILE A 410 2.87 -23.30 -15.30
CA ILE A 410 2.11 -22.84 -14.12
C ILE A 410 2.84 -23.18 -12.81
N ILE A 411 3.49 -24.34 -12.73
CA ILE A 411 4.28 -24.75 -11.56
C ILE A 411 5.52 -23.89 -11.40
N ILE A 412 6.22 -23.62 -12.51
CA ILE A 412 7.47 -22.86 -12.54
C ILE A 412 7.22 -21.37 -12.34
N ASN A 413 6.09 -20.85 -12.81
CA ASN A 413 5.77 -19.44 -12.68
C ASN A 413 5.38 -19.09 -11.24
N ASP A 414 6.16 -18.19 -10.66
CA ASP A 414 5.89 -17.62 -9.34
C ASP A 414 4.67 -16.68 -9.39
N TYR A 415 3.47 -17.27 -9.36
CA TYR A 415 2.21 -16.56 -9.37
C TYR A 415 1.93 -15.92 -8.01
N GLY A 416 2.25 -14.63 -7.89
CA GLY A 416 1.97 -13.85 -6.69
C GLY A 416 2.82 -12.60 -6.60
N PHE A 417 3.07 -12.18 -5.37
CA PHE A 417 3.87 -10.99 -5.07
C PHE A 417 5.03 -11.35 -4.18
N TYR A 418 6.17 -10.76 -4.49
CA TYR A 418 7.33 -10.75 -3.60
C TYR A 418 7.32 -9.53 -2.69
N LEU A 419 7.76 -9.73 -1.46
CA LEU A 419 8.11 -8.66 -0.54
C LEU A 419 9.55 -8.23 -0.83
N GLY A 420 9.74 -7.13 -1.58
CA GLY A 420 11.07 -6.80 -2.11
C GLY A 420 11.62 -7.94 -2.96
N ARG A 421 12.93 -8.20 -2.90
CA ARG A 421 13.57 -9.34 -3.60
C ARG A 421 13.73 -10.59 -2.71
N TYR A 422 13.12 -10.60 -1.53
CA TYR A 422 13.47 -11.57 -0.49
C TYR A 422 12.68 -12.88 -0.60
N PHE A 423 11.35 -12.81 -0.63
CA PHE A 423 10.52 -14.01 -0.69
C PHE A 423 9.13 -13.74 -1.27
N LEU A 424 8.53 -14.78 -1.83
CA LEU A 424 7.15 -14.81 -2.29
C LEU A 424 6.21 -14.81 -1.08
N ILE A 425 5.24 -13.90 -1.07
CA ILE A 425 4.24 -13.77 -0.01
C ILE A 425 3.23 -14.91 -0.14
N THR A 426 3.50 -16.00 0.58
CA THR A 426 2.57 -17.13 0.72
C THR A 426 1.84 -17.05 2.06
N LYS A 427 0.76 -17.82 2.22
CA LYS A 427 0.05 -17.94 3.51
C LYS A 427 0.97 -18.37 4.66
N TYR A 428 1.88 -19.31 4.40
CA TYR A 428 2.85 -19.77 5.39
C TYR A 428 3.85 -18.67 5.75
N LYS A 429 4.40 -17.97 4.75
CA LYS A 429 5.29 -16.82 4.99
C LYS A 429 4.60 -15.69 5.74
N PHE A 430 3.33 -15.45 5.47
CA PHE A 430 2.55 -14.49 6.26
C PHE A 430 2.40 -14.91 7.72
N ILE A 431 2.07 -16.17 8.01
CA ILE A 431 1.99 -16.68 9.38
C ILE A 431 3.37 -16.59 10.07
N GLU A 432 4.45 -16.94 9.38
CA GLU A 432 5.82 -16.81 9.86
C GLU A 432 6.17 -15.35 10.20
N MET A 433 5.81 -14.40 9.34
CA MET A 433 5.99 -12.97 9.58
C MET A 433 5.19 -12.48 10.80
N LEU A 434 3.94 -12.93 10.97
CA LEU A 434 3.13 -12.58 12.14
C LEU A 434 3.71 -13.16 13.42
N ALA A 435 4.16 -14.42 13.39
CA ALA A 435 4.79 -15.07 14.53
C ALA A 435 6.09 -14.33 14.91
N PHE A 436 6.92 -13.98 13.93
CA PHE A 436 8.13 -13.19 14.14
C PHE A 436 7.83 -11.82 14.74
N ASN A 437 6.83 -11.10 14.21
CA ASN A 437 6.41 -9.81 14.75
C ASN A 437 5.92 -9.96 16.20
N PHE A 438 5.12 -10.97 16.50
CA PHE A 438 4.66 -11.25 17.86
C PHE A 438 5.83 -11.56 18.82
N THR A 439 6.78 -12.41 18.41
CA THR A 439 7.99 -12.69 19.20
C THR A 439 8.82 -11.43 19.41
N LEU A 440 9.01 -10.62 18.38
CA LEU A 440 9.76 -9.36 18.47
C LEU A 440 9.08 -8.38 19.44
N PHE A 441 7.75 -8.24 19.37
CA PHE A 441 7.00 -7.34 20.27
C PHE A 441 7.01 -7.83 21.72
N THR A 442 6.91 -9.14 21.93
CA THR A 442 7.01 -9.72 23.29
C THR A 442 8.42 -9.58 23.87
N MET A 443 9.47 -9.77 23.06
CA MET A 443 10.85 -9.52 23.48
C MET A 443 11.10 -8.05 23.80
N LEU A 444 10.62 -7.13 22.96
CA LEU A 444 10.68 -5.69 23.21
C LEU A 444 9.95 -5.32 24.49
N TYR A 445 8.72 -5.79 24.68
CA TYR A 445 7.96 -5.53 25.91
C TYR A 445 8.70 -6.03 27.16
N LYS A 446 9.36 -7.20 27.09
CA LYS A 446 10.18 -7.73 28.19
C LYS A 446 11.42 -6.88 28.43
N TYR A 447 12.14 -6.50 27.37
CA TYR A 447 13.36 -5.69 27.48
C TYR A 447 13.06 -4.31 28.07
N ILE A 448 11.98 -3.67 27.63
CA ILE A 448 11.62 -2.34 28.13
C ILE A 448 11.16 -2.40 29.61
N ARG A 449 10.69 -3.56 30.10
CA ARG A 449 10.29 -3.76 31.51
C ARG A 449 11.48 -4.05 32.45
N ILE A 450 12.60 -4.52 31.94
CA ILE A 450 13.85 -4.77 32.70
C ILE A 450 14.65 -3.48 32.73
#